data_AF-A0A529R0G6-F1
#
_entry.id   AF-A0A529R0G6-F1
#
_cell.length_a   1.000
_cell.length_b   1.000
_cell.length_c   1.000
_cell.angle_alpha   90.00
_cell.angle_beta   90.00
_cell.angle_gamma   90.00
#
_symmetry.space_group_name_H-M   'P 1'
#
loop_
_entity.id
_entity.type
_entity.pdbx_description
1 polymer ?
#
loop_
_entity_poly.entity_id
_entity_poly.type
_entity_poly.pdbx_seq_one_letter_code
_entity_poly.pdbx_strand_id
1 'polypeptide(L)' 'KEVVLSQGDNVLKGCKLTVQMKSGLANVDGCGGRVMMSFTPQKQGAQQQGASGN' A
#
# COMPACT_ATOMS: atom_id res chain seq x y z
N LYS A 1 5.21 -16.23 -5.37
CA LYS A 1 4.08 -15.36 -5.81
C LYS A 1 4.09 -14.14 -4.91
N GLU A 2 4.03 -12.95 -5.48
CA GLU A 2 4.12 -11.67 -4.74
C GLU A 2 2.79 -10.92 -4.90
N VAL A 3 2.45 -10.11 -3.90
CA VAL A 3 1.36 -9.14 -3.95
C VAL A 3 1.94 -7.74 -3.87
N VAL A 4 1.35 -6.83 -4.64
CA VAL A 4 1.75 -5.43 -4.68
C VAL A 4 0.51 -4.59 -4.39
N LEU A 5 0.60 -3.73 -3.38
CA LEU A 5 -0.41 -2.74 -3.06
C LEU A 5 0.17 -1.36 -3.39
N SER A 6 -0.52 -0.61 -4.24
CA SER A 6 -0.08 0.73 -4.65
C SER A 6 -1.10 1.78 -4.21
N GLN A 7 -0.60 2.89 -3.68
CA GLN A 7 -1.40 4.09 -3.37
C GLN A 7 -0.66 5.32 -3.90
N GLY A 8 -1.13 5.84 -5.04
CA GLY A 8 -0.33 6.78 -5.84
C GLY A 8 1.01 6.16 -6.21
N ASP A 9 2.10 6.89 -5.98
CA ASP A 9 3.47 6.42 -6.23
C ASP A 9 4.08 5.63 -5.06
N ASN A 10 3.32 5.42 -3.98
CA ASN A 10 3.76 4.59 -2.86
C ASN A 10 3.46 3.13 -3.15
N VAL A 11 4.40 2.24 -2.81
CA VAL A 11 4.32 0.81 -3.14
C VAL A 11 4.63 -0.05 -1.92
N LEU A 12 3.74 -0.98 -1.62
CA LEU A 12 3.90 -2.06 -0.64
C LEU A 12 4.02 -3.40 -1.34
N LYS A 13 5.02 -4.20 -0.95
CA LYS A 13 5.27 -5.52 -1.51
C LYS A 13 5.40 -6.60 -0.44
N GLY A 14 4.75 -7.73 -0.68
CA GLY A 14 4.77 -8.89 0.22
C GLY A 14 4.30 -10.17 -0.46
N CYS A 15 4.03 -11.22 0.30
CA CYS A 15 3.57 -12.51 -0.23
C CYS A 15 2.05 -12.70 -0.14
N LYS A 16 1.40 -12.07 0.83
CA LYS A 16 -0.04 -12.19 1.05
C LYS A 16 -0.63 -10.84 1.43
N LEU A 17 -1.77 -10.53 0.82
CA LEU A 17 -2.57 -9.35 1.11
C LEU A 17 -3.92 -9.83 1.66
N THR A 18 -4.26 -9.39 2.87
CA THR A 18 -5.56 -9.66 3.50
C THR A 18 -6.28 -8.33 3.69
N VAL A 19 -7.49 -8.21 3.17
CA VAL A 19 -8.25 -6.95 3.26
C VAL A 19 -9.64 -7.20 3.86
N GLN A 20 -9.98 -6.42 4.87
CA GLN A 20 -11.32 -6.36 5.42
C GLN A 20 -12.18 -5.41 4.56
N MET A 21 -12.92 -5.96 3.60
CA MET A 21 -13.68 -5.17 2.63
C MET A 21 -14.62 -4.13 3.26
N LYS A 22 -15.23 -4.45 4.41
CA LYS A 22 -16.17 -3.55 5.08
C LYS A 22 -15.51 -2.30 5.66
N SER A 23 -14.30 -2.42 6.21
CA SER A 23 -13.57 -1.32 6.85
C SER A 23 -12.49 -0.70 5.95
N GLY A 24 -12.10 -1.40 4.88
CA GLY A 24 -10.97 -1.03 4.03
C GLY A 24 -9.60 -1.36 4.62
N LEU A 25 -9.52 -1.99 5.80
CA LEU A 25 -8.24 -2.32 6.45
C LEU A 25 -7.50 -3.39 5.66
N ALA A 26 -6.27 -3.08 5.22
CA ALA A 26 -5.39 -3.99 4.50
C ALA A 26 -4.16 -4.37 5.34
N ASN A 27 -3.85 -5.66 5.40
CA ASN A 27 -2.65 -6.21 6.03
C ASN A 27 -1.82 -6.95 4.97
N VAL A 28 -0.51 -6.72 4.97
CA VAL A 28 0.44 -7.37 4.06
C VAL A 28 1.43 -8.18 4.88
N ASP A 29 1.57 -9.46 4.56
CA ASP A 29 2.50 -10.37 5.20
C ASP A 29 3.74 -10.61 4.32
N GLY A 30 4.91 -10.68 4.95
CA GLY A 30 6.17 -11.03 4.29
C GLY A 30 6.27 -12.51 3.91
N CYS A 31 7.16 -12.84 2.98
CA CYS A 31 7.40 -14.21 2.51
C CYS A 31 8.23 -15.06 3.49
N GLY A 32 7.84 -15.11 4.77
CA GLY A 32 8.70 -15.65 5.85
C GLY A 32 9.85 -14.72 6.25
N GLY A 33 9.74 -13.45 5.88
CA GLY A 33 10.71 -12.39 6.14
C GLY A 33 10.04 -11.02 6.27
N ARG A 34 10.68 -9.98 5.72
CA ARG A 34 10.20 -8.60 5.83
C ARG A 34 9.25 -8.22 4.69
N VAL A 35 8.34 -7.29 5.00
CA VAL A 35 7.59 -6.52 4.01
C VAL A 35 8.49 -5.38 3.51
N MET A 36 8.39 -5.02 2.23
CA MET A 36 9.11 -3.89 1.66
C MET A 36 8.12 -2.77 1.33
N MET A 37 8.42 -1.57 1.82
CA MET A 37 7.63 -0.36 1.56
C MET A 37 8.52 0.70 0.92
N SER A 38 8.08 1.23 -0.22
CA SER A 38 8.70 2.36 -0.90
C SER A 38 7.76 3.56 -0.79
N PHE A 39 8.21 4.60 -0.10
CA PHE A 39 7.54 5.88 -0.05
C PHE A 39 8.17 6.82 -1.06
N THR A 40 7.34 7.36 -1.95
CA THR A 40 7.78 8.41 -2.85
C THR A 40 7.59 9.75 -2.14
N PRO A 41 8.67 10.50 -1.84
CA PRO A 41 8.55 11.78 -1.17
C PRO A 41 7.75 12.73 -2.04
N GLN A 42 6.66 13.26 -1.50
CA GLN A 42 5.96 14.32 -2.18
C GLN A 42 6.71 15.63 -2.00
N LYS A 43 6.75 16.44 -3.05
CA LYS A 43 7.18 17.83 -2.91
C LYS A 43 6.16 18.54 -2.02
N GLN A 44 6.63 19.32 -1.05
CA GLN A 44 5.77 20.14 -0.21
C GLN A 44 4.87 21.01 -1.09
N GLY A 45 3.56 20.75 -1.04
CA GLY A 45 2.54 21.40 -1.87
C GLY A 45 1.90 20.54 -2.96
N ALA A 46 2.37 19.30 -3.20
CA ALA A 46 1.69 18.35 -4.09
C ALA A 46 0.60 17.59 -3.31
N GLN A 47 -0.63 18.09 -3.35
CA GLN A 47 -1.80 17.44 -2.73
C GLN A 47 -1.96 16.02 -3.30
N GLN A 48 -1.78 14.99 -2.46
CA GLN A 48 -1.91 13.59 -2.88
C GLN A 48 -3.38 13.27 -3.19
N GLN A 49 -3.67 13.06 -4.47
CA GLN A 49 -4.96 12.60 -4.96
C GLN A 49 -5.09 11.09 -4.65
N GLY A 50 -5.36 10.77 -3.38
CA GLY A 50 -5.43 9.39 -2.88
C GLY A 50 -6.66 9.10 -2.01
N ALA A 51 -7.54 10.08 -1.81
CA ALA A 51 -8.84 9.91 -1.17
C ALA A 51 -9.93 10.44 -2.10
N SER A 52 -10.16 9.75 -3.21
CA SER A 52 -11.41 9.84 -3.95
C SER A 52 -12.05 8.45 -3.91
N GLY A 53 -13.10 8.33 -3.11
CA GLY A 53 -13.89 7.12 -2.93
C GLY A 53 -15.18 7.48 -2.21
N ASN A 54 -16.19 7.85 -3.02
CA ASN A 54 -17.64 8.01 -2.80
C ASN A 54 -18.16 8.45 -1.43
#